data_AF-A0A163J687-F1
#
_entry.id   AF-A0A163J687-F1
#
_cell.length_a   1.000
_cell.length_b   1.000
_cell.length_c   1.000
_cell.angle_alpha   90.00
_cell.angle_beta   90.00
_cell.angle_gamma   90.00
#
_symmetry.space_group_name_H-M   'P 1'
#
loop_
_entity.id
_entity.type
_entity.pdbx_description
1 polymer ?
#
loop_
_entity_poly.entity_id
_entity_poly.type
_entity_poly.pdbx_seq_one_letter_code
_entity_poly.pdbx_strand_id
1 'polypeptide(L)'
;MVKEYHVDSTYRTNQAGCELFAVIGNINGAGFPVAYLFFKHNLQENETSLASGCKIPAMTAMFQCMHERGLAPLFMFCDKDISEIVSITNVWGPYKVRLCLWHLKQAVDRGLSKPRGQIDPIYDVGVAISEFPFMERDFLPNRAVGSRLAPKTNRDAIVAMMGDHYCRHPLLFEGTVSYVKKKKLDATTIIC
;
A
#
# COMPACT_ATOMS: atom_id res chain seq x y z
N MET A 1 3.96 -20.82 -13.77
CA MET A 1 3.55 -20.68 -12.35
C MET A 1 3.40 -19.20 -12.05
N VAL A 2 2.29 -18.79 -11.44
CA VAL A 2 1.99 -17.39 -11.11
C VAL A 2 2.99 -16.89 -10.06
N LYS A 3 3.58 -15.72 -10.27
CA LYS A 3 4.65 -15.15 -9.42
C LYS A 3 4.20 -13.96 -8.59
N GLU A 4 3.19 -13.25 -9.06
CA GLU A 4 2.71 -12.01 -8.47
C GLU A 4 1.26 -12.17 -8.08
N TYR A 5 0.96 -11.81 -6.84
CA TYR A 5 -0.39 -11.86 -6.30
C TYR A 5 -0.72 -10.55 -5.62
N HIS A 6 -1.98 -10.18 -5.63
CA HIS A 6 -2.52 -9.00 -5.00
C HIS A 6 -3.51 -9.45 -3.92
N VAL A 7 -3.49 -8.79 -2.77
CA VAL A 7 -4.56 -8.85 -1.79
C VAL A 7 -5.19 -7.47 -1.71
N ASP A 8 -6.52 -7.45 -1.69
CA ASP A 8 -7.31 -6.24 -1.49
C ASP A 8 -8.59 -6.58 -0.73
N SER A 9 -9.22 -5.56 -0.16
CA SER A 9 -10.38 -5.71 0.71
C SER A 9 -11.48 -4.68 0.44
N THR A 10 -12.72 -5.07 0.71
CA THR A 10 -13.91 -4.22 0.56
C THR A 10 -14.26 -3.49 1.86
N TYR A 11 -13.26 -2.95 2.57
CA TYR A 11 -13.47 -2.30 3.86
C TYR A 11 -14.51 -1.17 3.80
N ARG A 12 -15.44 -1.14 4.76
CA ARG A 12 -16.54 -0.15 4.88
C ARG A 12 -17.44 -0.03 3.64
N THR A 13 -17.58 -1.08 2.83
CA THR A 13 -18.49 -1.08 1.66
C THR A 13 -19.92 -1.51 1.99
N ASN A 14 -20.18 -2.03 3.20
CA ASN A 14 -21.50 -2.45 3.64
C ASN A 14 -21.78 -2.02 5.09
N GLN A 15 -23.07 -1.95 5.43
CA GLN A 15 -23.54 -1.63 6.79
C GLN A 15 -23.50 -2.83 7.73
N ALA A 16 -23.20 -4.02 7.22
CA ALA A 16 -23.14 -5.24 8.02
C ALA A 16 -21.81 -5.34 8.80
N GLY A 17 -20.83 -4.46 8.61
CA GLY A 17 -19.52 -4.61 9.26
C GLY A 17 -18.78 -5.86 8.78
N CYS A 18 -19.04 -6.30 7.54
CA CYS A 18 -18.29 -7.37 6.91
C CYS A 18 -17.24 -6.79 5.97
N GLU A 19 -16.18 -7.54 5.73
CA GLU A 19 -15.10 -7.20 4.82
C GLU A 19 -14.76 -8.45 4.01
N LEU A 20 -14.81 -8.33 2.68
CA LEU A 20 -14.37 -9.39 1.78
C LEU A 20 -12.95 -9.09 1.32
N PHE A 21 -12.03 -10.00 1.62
CA PHE A 21 -10.68 -10.05 1.07
C PHE A 21 -10.66 -10.91 -0.18
N ALA A 22 -9.90 -10.48 -1.17
CA ALA A 22 -9.62 -11.26 -2.38
C ALA A 22 -8.11 -11.40 -2.56
N VAL A 23 -7.65 -12.62 -2.87
CA VAL A 23 -6.31 -12.85 -3.39
C VAL A 23 -6.41 -13.07 -4.89
N ILE A 24 -5.70 -12.26 -5.66
CA ILE A 24 -5.77 -12.20 -7.12
C ILE A 24 -4.38 -12.48 -7.68
N GLY A 25 -4.24 -13.52 -8.49
CA GLY A 25 -3.00 -13.83 -9.21
C GLY A 25 -2.89 -13.01 -10.49
N ASN A 26 -1.73 -12.41 -10.73
CA ASN A 26 -1.44 -11.68 -11.97
C ASN A 26 -0.80 -12.62 -13.00
N ILE A 27 -1.46 -12.80 -14.14
CA ILE A 27 -0.99 -13.59 -15.27
C ILE A 27 -1.04 -12.72 -16.52
N ASN A 28 0.13 -12.36 -17.06
CA ASN A 28 0.27 -11.53 -18.26
C ASN A 28 -0.49 -10.19 -18.18
N GLY A 29 -0.58 -9.59 -17.00
CA GLY A 29 -1.30 -8.33 -16.78
C GLY A 29 -2.81 -8.49 -16.55
N ALA A 30 -3.33 -9.72 -16.53
CA ALA A 30 -4.71 -10.00 -16.16
C ALA A 30 -4.77 -10.58 -14.74
N GLY A 31 -5.73 -10.09 -13.96
CA GLY A 31 -6.01 -10.58 -12.61
C GLY A 31 -6.97 -11.77 -12.63
N PHE A 32 -6.60 -12.84 -11.93
CA PHE A 32 -7.42 -14.04 -11.76
C PHE A 32 -7.69 -14.27 -10.27
N PRO A 33 -8.94 -14.36 -9.81
CA PRO A 33 -9.22 -14.63 -8.42
C PRO A 33 -8.74 -16.02 -8.02
N VAL A 34 -8.00 -16.10 -6.92
CA VAL A 34 -7.41 -17.34 -6.39
C VAL A 34 -8.15 -17.79 -5.14
N ALA A 35 -8.45 -16.85 -4.24
CA ALA A 35 -9.10 -17.14 -2.98
C ALA A 35 -9.84 -15.90 -2.45
N TYR A 36 -10.83 -16.15 -1.60
CA TYR A 36 -11.58 -15.12 -0.92
C TYR A 36 -11.66 -15.44 0.58
N LEU A 37 -11.65 -14.40 1.41
CA LEU A 37 -11.93 -14.50 2.83
C LEU A 37 -13.02 -13.51 3.19
N PHE A 38 -14.15 -14.01 3.64
CA PHE A 38 -15.23 -13.19 4.17
C PHE A 38 -15.04 -13.05 5.68
N PHE A 39 -14.75 -11.83 6.13
CA PHE A 39 -14.45 -11.52 7.51
C PHE A 39 -15.55 -10.64 8.11
N LYS A 40 -15.98 -10.96 9.34
CA LYS A 40 -16.97 -10.17 10.08
C LYS A 40 -16.25 -9.43 11.20
N HIS A 41 -16.36 -8.11 11.22
CA HIS A 41 -15.91 -7.29 12.35
C HIS A 41 -16.89 -7.42 13.52
N ASN A 42 -16.37 -7.53 14.74
CA ASN A 42 -17.20 -7.50 15.94
C ASN A 42 -17.63 -6.06 16.24
N LEU A 43 -18.92 -5.84 16.47
CA LEU A 43 -19.50 -4.50 16.69
C LEU A 43 -19.06 -3.82 18.01
N GLN A 44 -18.32 -4.51 18.87
CA GLN A 44 -17.84 -3.98 20.17
C GLN A 44 -16.37 -3.55 20.16
N GLU A 45 -15.69 -3.63 19.02
CA GLU A 45 -14.31 -3.21 18.88
C GLU A 45 -14.26 -1.69 18.63
N ASN A 46 -13.83 -0.94 19.65
CA ASN A 46 -13.52 0.49 19.52
C ASN A 46 -12.32 0.66 18.56
N GLU A 47 -12.08 1.87 18.03
CA GLU A 47 -10.95 2.12 17.09
C GLU A 47 -9.57 1.76 17.67
N THR A 48 -9.41 1.69 19.00
CA THR A 48 -8.21 1.21 19.69
C THR A 48 -8.04 -0.31 19.68
N SER A 49 -9.07 -1.06 19.27
CA SER A 49 -9.11 -2.52 19.18
C SER A 49 -8.76 -3.06 17.79
N LEU A 50 -8.43 -2.18 16.83
CA LEU A 50 -8.09 -2.54 15.44
C LEU A 50 -6.90 -3.51 15.32
N ALA A 51 -6.12 -3.67 16.41
CA ALA A 51 -4.98 -4.57 16.53
C ALA A 51 -5.27 -5.85 17.36
N SER A 52 -6.42 -5.97 18.01
CA SER A 52 -6.68 -7.03 19.00
C SER A 52 -7.72 -8.04 18.52
N GLY A 53 -7.25 -8.97 17.68
CA GLY A 53 -7.60 -10.37 17.93
C GLY A 53 -7.66 -11.24 16.69
N CYS A 54 -8.61 -10.99 15.78
CA CYS A 54 -9.02 -12.04 14.84
C CYS A 54 -8.60 -11.83 13.38
N LYS A 55 -8.40 -10.59 12.92
CA LYS A 55 -8.10 -10.31 11.50
C LYS A 55 -6.75 -10.90 11.07
N ILE A 56 -5.68 -10.55 11.79
CA ILE A 56 -4.32 -11.08 11.52
C ILE A 56 -4.31 -12.61 11.60
N PRO A 57 -4.83 -13.28 12.65
CA PRO A 57 -4.86 -14.74 12.67
C PRO A 57 -5.71 -15.36 11.55
N ALA A 58 -6.88 -14.80 11.23
CA ALA A 58 -7.73 -15.33 10.15
C ALA A 58 -7.05 -15.24 8.77
N MET A 59 -6.44 -14.09 8.46
CA MET A 59 -5.69 -13.90 7.22
C MET A 59 -4.44 -14.77 7.18
N THR A 60 -3.71 -14.88 8.29
CA THR A 60 -2.54 -15.77 8.39
C THR A 60 -2.94 -17.22 8.15
N ALA A 61 -4.06 -17.69 8.71
CA ALA A 61 -4.57 -19.03 8.49
C ALA A 61 -4.96 -19.28 7.02
N MET A 62 -5.65 -18.33 6.39
CA MET A 62 -5.96 -18.40 4.95
C MET A 62 -4.69 -18.52 4.11
N PHE A 63 -3.72 -17.64 4.35
CA PHE A 63 -2.43 -17.63 3.63
C PHE A 63 -1.61 -18.90 3.87
N GLN A 64 -1.62 -19.42 5.10
CA GLN A 64 -0.97 -20.68 5.45
C GLN A 64 -1.57 -21.84 4.66
N CYS A 65 -2.91 -21.94 4.58
CA CYS A 65 -3.57 -22.95 3.74
C CYS A 65 -3.20 -22.81 2.25
N MET A 66 -3.01 -21.59 1.75
CA MET A 66 -2.57 -21.36 0.38
C MET A 66 -1.12 -21.80 0.16
N HIS A 67 -0.23 -21.47 1.10
CA HIS A 67 1.17 -21.89 1.09
C HIS A 67 1.30 -23.43 1.10
N GLU A 68 0.55 -24.12 1.95
CA GLU A 68 0.50 -25.59 2.03
C GLU A 68 -0.02 -26.24 0.74
N ARG A 69 -0.87 -25.53 -0.01
CA ARG A 69 -1.34 -25.94 -1.34
C ARG A 69 -0.36 -25.60 -2.47
N GLY A 70 0.85 -25.13 -2.14
CA GLY A 70 1.93 -24.88 -3.09
C GLY A 70 2.02 -23.44 -3.62
N LEU A 71 1.28 -22.49 -3.03
CA LEU A 71 1.39 -21.09 -3.43
C LEU A 71 2.73 -20.49 -2.94
N ALA A 72 3.62 -20.22 -3.87
CA ALA A 72 4.96 -19.67 -3.64
C ALA A 72 5.15 -18.34 -4.41
N PRO A 73 4.72 -17.20 -3.85
CA PRO A 73 4.77 -15.91 -4.50
C PRO A 73 6.22 -15.39 -4.56
N LEU A 74 6.56 -14.72 -5.66
CA LEU A 74 7.73 -13.84 -5.69
C LEU A 74 7.40 -12.55 -4.92
N PHE A 75 6.23 -11.97 -5.19
CA PHE A 75 5.71 -10.79 -4.53
C PHE A 75 4.21 -10.93 -4.22
N MET A 76 3.82 -10.37 -3.07
CA MET A 76 2.46 -10.16 -2.62
C MET A 76 2.24 -8.65 -2.50
N PHE A 77 1.35 -8.10 -3.32
CA PHE A 77 0.97 -6.70 -3.31
C PHE A 77 -0.24 -6.49 -2.41
N CYS A 78 -0.20 -5.51 -1.51
CA CYS A 78 -1.26 -5.24 -0.52
C CYS A 78 -1.49 -3.72 -0.35
N ASP A 79 -2.59 -3.32 0.28
CA ASP A 79 -2.71 -1.94 0.75
C ASP A 79 -1.74 -1.68 1.92
N LYS A 80 -1.62 -0.44 2.39
CA LYS A 80 -0.93 -0.10 3.63
C LYS A 80 -1.79 -0.46 4.85
N ASP A 81 -2.30 -1.68 4.87
CA ASP A 81 -3.04 -2.27 5.98
C ASP A 81 -2.12 -3.16 6.82
N ILE A 82 -2.11 -2.94 8.14
CA ILE A 82 -1.22 -3.68 9.05
C ILE A 82 -1.53 -5.17 9.04
N SER A 83 -2.80 -5.55 8.93
CA SER A 83 -3.17 -6.96 8.96
C SER A 83 -2.73 -7.70 7.70
N GLU A 84 -2.84 -7.09 6.53
CA GLU A 84 -2.32 -7.63 5.28
C GLU A 84 -0.79 -7.81 5.34
N ILE A 85 -0.08 -6.75 5.74
CA ILE A 85 1.38 -6.74 5.83
C ILE A 85 1.88 -7.82 6.80
N VAL A 86 1.31 -7.89 7.99
CA VAL A 86 1.73 -8.83 9.03
C VAL A 86 1.40 -10.26 8.61
N SER A 87 0.20 -10.53 8.09
CA SER A 87 -0.19 -11.88 7.70
C SER A 87 0.64 -12.43 6.54
N ILE A 88 0.96 -11.60 5.53
CA ILE A 88 1.88 -12.01 4.45
C ILE A 88 3.28 -12.29 5.02
N THR A 89 3.78 -11.40 5.89
CA THR A 89 5.10 -11.52 6.51
C THR A 89 5.22 -12.81 7.32
N ASN A 90 4.17 -13.17 8.07
CA ASN A 90 4.13 -14.38 8.89
C ASN A 90 4.23 -15.67 8.05
N VAL A 91 3.67 -15.71 6.84
CA VAL A 91 3.63 -16.93 6.01
C VAL A 91 4.80 -17.03 5.04
N TRP A 92 5.17 -15.95 4.35
CA TRP A 92 6.19 -15.99 3.31
C TRP A 92 7.43 -15.12 3.59
N GLY A 93 7.46 -14.38 4.70
CA GLY A 93 8.57 -13.53 5.12
C GLY A 93 8.47 -12.07 4.63
N PRO A 94 9.28 -11.15 5.21
CA PRO A 94 9.13 -9.71 5.03
C PRO A 94 9.44 -9.22 3.61
N TYR A 95 10.29 -9.94 2.88
CA TYR A 95 10.71 -9.55 1.52
C TYR A 95 9.65 -9.81 0.44
N LYS A 96 8.56 -10.49 0.79
CA LYS A 96 7.46 -10.81 -0.13
C LYS A 96 6.43 -9.71 -0.20
N VAL A 97 6.31 -8.92 0.86
CA VAL A 97 5.36 -7.81 0.95
C VAL A 97 5.82 -6.67 0.04
N ARG A 98 4.89 -6.20 -0.79
CA ARG A 98 5.00 -4.96 -1.57
C ARG A 98 3.71 -4.17 -1.39
N LEU A 99 3.80 -2.85 -1.38
CA LEU A 99 2.62 -2.01 -1.45
C LEU A 99 2.05 -2.06 -2.87
N CYS A 100 0.73 -2.08 -3.02
CA CYS A 100 0.06 -1.96 -4.30
C CYS A 100 0.33 -0.59 -4.90
N LEU A 101 0.76 -0.55 -6.17
CA LEU A 101 1.10 0.72 -6.83
C LEU A 101 -0.09 1.68 -6.90
N TRP A 102 -1.29 1.16 -7.15
CA TRP A 102 -2.48 1.98 -7.23
C TRP A 102 -2.78 2.66 -5.88
N HIS A 103 -2.82 1.87 -4.81
CA HIS A 103 -2.99 2.38 -3.44
C HIS A 103 -1.90 3.37 -3.04
N LEU A 104 -0.63 3.08 -3.38
CA LEU A 104 0.49 3.99 -3.13
C LEU A 104 0.28 5.35 -3.81
N LYS A 105 -0.02 5.35 -5.12
CA LYS A 105 -0.25 6.59 -5.89
C LYS A 105 -1.42 7.38 -5.31
N GLN A 106 -2.50 6.68 -4.98
CA GLN A 106 -3.69 7.29 -4.42
C GLN A 106 -3.43 7.89 -3.02
N ALA A 107 -2.74 7.16 -2.14
CA ALA A 107 -2.39 7.62 -0.80
C ALA A 107 -1.48 8.86 -0.86
N VAL A 108 -0.50 8.86 -1.77
CA VAL A 108 0.39 10.00 -1.99
C VAL A 108 -0.38 11.22 -2.50
N ASP A 109 -1.18 11.10 -3.56
CA ASP A 109 -1.95 12.25 -4.07
C ASP A 109 -2.94 12.77 -3.01
N ARG A 110 -3.65 11.89 -2.30
CA ARG A 110 -4.56 12.27 -1.20
C ARG A 110 -3.81 13.04 -0.12
N GLY A 111 -2.68 12.53 0.37
CA GLY A 111 -1.87 13.18 1.41
C GLY A 111 -1.36 14.56 0.97
N LEU A 112 -0.79 14.66 -0.22
CA LEU A 112 -0.26 15.91 -0.77
C LEU A 112 -1.36 16.93 -1.12
N SER A 113 -2.57 16.44 -1.40
CA SER A 113 -3.73 17.28 -1.73
C SER A 113 -4.49 17.77 -0.51
N LYS A 114 -4.21 17.24 0.70
CA LYS A 114 -4.91 17.59 1.93
C LYS A 114 -4.79 19.10 2.19
N PRO A 115 -5.91 19.82 2.36
CA PRO A 115 -5.86 21.23 2.72
C PRO A 115 -5.32 21.39 4.14
N ARG A 116 -4.58 22.47 4.38
CA ARG A 116 -4.13 22.87 5.71
C ARG A 116 -5.34 23.13 6.60
N GLY A 117 -5.41 22.43 7.74
CA GLY A 117 -6.45 22.68 8.75
C GLY A 117 -6.23 24.02 9.46
N GLN A 118 -7.25 24.48 10.20
CA GLN A 118 -7.10 25.65 11.08
C GLN A 118 -6.15 25.38 12.27
N ILE A 119 -6.08 24.13 12.72
CA ILE A 119 -5.26 23.66 13.84
C ILE A 119 -4.37 22.53 13.30
N ASP A 120 -3.39 22.89 12.47
CA ASP A 120 -2.29 21.97 12.19
C ASP A 120 -1.26 22.07 13.34
N PRO A 121 -0.63 20.96 13.75
CA PRO A 121 0.42 20.99 14.76
C PRO A 121 1.52 21.98 14.35
N ILE A 122 1.96 22.79 15.32
CA ILE A 122 3.07 23.73 15.12
C ILE A 122 4.30 22.90 14.77
N TYR A 123 4.91 23.18 13.62
CA TYR A 123 6.14 22.52 13.21
C TYR A 123 7.27 22.93 14.16
N ASP A 124 7.86 21.95 14.84
CA ASP A 124 9.03 22.12 15.68
C ASP A 124 10.28 21.68 14.92
N VAL A 125 11.12 22.64 14.56
CA VAL A 125 12.37 22.41 13.82
C VAL A 125 13.40 21.60 14.64
N GLY A 126 13.40 21.74 15.97
CA GLY A 126 14.30 20.99 16.85
C GLY A 126 13.95 19.51 16.85
N VAL A 127 12.65 19.19 16.96
CA VAL A 127 12.16 17.81 16.83
C VAL A 127 12.48 17.26 15.45
N ALA A 128 12.16 17.99 14.38
CA ALA A 128 12.38 17.54 13.01
C ALA A 128 13.86 17.27 12.70
N ILE A 129 14.79 18.11 13.17
CA ILE A 129 16.24 17.90 12.97
C ILE A 129 16.74 16.71 13.79
N SER A 130 16.20 16.51 15.00
CA SER A 130 16.57 15.37 15.83
C SER A 130 16.17 14.03 15.20
N GLU A 131 15.03 13.99 14.51
CA GLU A 131 14.57 12.81 13.75
C GLU A 131 15.24 12.69 12.38
N PHE A 132 15.47 13.83 11.70
CA PHE A 132 15.94 13.90 10.32
C PHE A 132 17.10 14.91 10.18
N PRO A 133 18.36 14.47 10.36
CA PRO A 133 19.52 15.38 10.39
C PRO A 133 19.78 16.18 9.10
N PHE A 134 19.19 15.75 7.97
CA PHE A 134 19.29 16.43 6.69
C PHE A 134 18.28 17.58 6.52
N MET A 135 17.39 17.81 7.50
CA MET A 135 16.40 18.88 7.43
C MET A 135 17.04 20.26 7.50
N GLU A 136 16.61 21.15 6.60
CA GLU A 136 17.04 22.55 6.62
C GLU A 136 16.38 23.29 7.79
N ARG A 137 17.20 24.03 8.58
CA ARG A 137 16.71 24.81 9.72
C ARG A 137 15.68 25.88 9.32
N ASP A 138 15.82 26.40 8.11
CA ASP A 138 14.97 27.46 7.58
C ASP A 138 13.71 26.92 6.89
N PHE A 139 13.52 25.60 6.89
CA PHE A 139 12.29 24.98 6.42
C PHE A 139 11.14 25.29 7.41
N LEU A 140 10.46 26.40 7.17
CA LEU A 140 9.22 26.76 7.86
C LEU A 140 8.04 26.40 6.95
N PRO A 141 7.21 25.40 7.28
CA PRO A 141 6.04 25.04 6.49
C PRO A 141 4.90 26.05 6.71
N ASN A 142 5.18 27.33 6.48
CA ASN A 142 4.26 28.44 6.68
C ASN A 142 3.30 28.50 5.50
N ARG A 143 2.15 27.83 5.67
CA ARG A 143 1.14 27.65 4.62
C ARG A 143 -0.14 28.37 5.03
N ALA A 144 -0.77 29.07 4.08
CA ALA A 144 -2.07 29.69 4.34
C ALA A 144 -3.12 28.62 4.69
N VAL A 145 -4.08 28.95 5.56
CA VAL A 145 -5.22 28.06 5.84
C VAL A 145 -5.94 27.74 4.52
N GLY A 146 -6.31 26.48 4.31
CA GLY A 146 -6.94 26.03 3.06
C GLY A 146 -5.98 25.82 1.89
N SER A 147 -4.71 26.24 1.98
CA SER A 147 -3.70 25.88 0.97
C SER A 147 -3.37 24.38 1.04
N ARG A 148 -2.97 23.80 -0.10
CA ARG A 148 -2.56 22.39 -0.19
C ARG A 148 -1.06 22.26 0.05
N LEU A 149 -0.61 21.08 0.46
CA LEU A 149 0.84 20.82 0.64
C LEU A 149 1.62 20.94 -0.67
N ALA A 150 1.05 20.49 -1.78
CA ALA A 150 1.66 20.64 -3.10
C ALA A 150 0.64 21.04 -4.18
N PRO A 151 1.01 21.92 -5.13
CA PRO A 151 0.24 22.18 -6.34
C PRO A 151 0.01 20.90 -7.17
N LYS A 152 -1.06 20.85 -7.96
CA LYS A 152 -1.42 19.66 -8.75
C LYS A 152 -0.29 19.21 -9.68
N THR A 153 0.37 20.15 -10.35
CA THR A 153 1.54 19.89 -11.22
C THR A 153 2.65 19.13 -10.50
N ASN A 154 2.98 19.54 -9.28
CA ASN A 154 4.02 18.89 -8.48
C ASN A 154 3.55 17.52 -7.98
N ARG A 155 2.28 17.38 -7.59
CA ARG A 155 1.71 16.08 -7.19
C ARG A 155 1.77 15.08 -8.34
N ASP A 156 1.41 15.50 -9.54
CA ASP A 156 1.44 14.64 -10.73
C ASP A 156 2.88 14.20 -11.06
N ALA A 157 3.85 15.11 -10.94
CA ALA A 157 5.27 14.77 -11.11
C ALA A 157 5.76 13.76 -10.05
N ILE A 158 5.38 13.94 -8.78
CA ILE A 158 5.74 13.02 -7.69
C ILE A 158 5.09 11.64 -7.91
N VAL A 159 3.80 11.59 -8.25
CA VAL A 159 3.08 10.33 -8.53
C VAL A 159 3.68 9.60 -9.74
N ALA A 160 4.11 10.34 -10.76
CA ALA A 160 4.82 9.77 -11.91
C ALA A 160 6.18 9.19 -11.49
N MET A 161 6.96 9.92 -10.68
CA MET A 161 8.25 9.46 -10.15
C MET A 161 8.09 8.19 -9.30
N MET A 162 7.08 8.13 -8.43
CA MET A 162 6.76 6.94 -7.64
C MET A 162 6.45 5.75 -8.55
N GLY A 163 5.66 5.95 -9.60
CA GLY A 163 5.37 4.91 -10.60
C GLY A 163 6.63 4.42 -11.33
N ASP A 164 7.47 5.34 -11.77
CA ASP A 164 8.71 5.02 -12.47
C ASP A 164 9.71 4.28 -11.57
N HIS A 165 9.78 4.63 -10.27
CA HIS A 165 10.63 3.93 -9.31
C HIS A 165 10.10 2.54 -8.97
N TYR A 166 8.78 2.41 -8.80
CA TYR A 166 8.13 1.13 -8.50
C TYR A 166 8.44 0.06 -9.54
N CYS A 167 8.36 0.43 -10.83
CA CYS A 167 8.68 -0.47 -11.95
C CYS A 167 10.17 -0.86 -12.04
N ARG A 168 11.05 -0.22 -11.25
CA ARG A 168 12.50 -0.50 -11.19
C ARG A 168 12.89 -1.27 -9.93
N HIS A 169 11.98 -1.49 -8.98
CA HIS A 169 12.28 -2.14 -7.71
C HIS A 169 12.78 -3.61 -7.83
N PRO A 170 12.44 -4.40 -8.88
CA PRO A 170 13.09 -5.68 -9.12
C PRO A 170 14.59 -5.58 -9.45
N LEU A 171 15.05 -4.43 -9.97
CA LEU A 171 16.43 -4.23 -10.45
C LEU A 171 17.42 -3.81 -9.35
N LEU A 172 16.95 -3.57 -8.12
CA LEU A 172 17.83 -3.16 -7.01
C LEU A 172 18.50 -4.35 -6.30
N PHE A 173 18.06 -5.59 -6.57
CA PHE A 173 18.60 -6.80 -5.93
C PHE A 173 19.33 -7.75 -6.89
N GLU A 174 19.27 -7.51 -8.20
CA GLU A 174 20.07 -8.25 -9.18
C GLU A 174 20.98 -7.28 -9.93
N GLY A 175 22.29 -7.38 -9.66
CA GLY A 175 23.35 -6.55 -10.25
C GLY A 175 23.60 -6.78 -11.75
N THR A 176 22.56 -7.02 -12.56
CA THR A 176 22.68 -7.14 -14.02
C THR A 176 21.59 -6.32 -14.72
N VAL A 177 21.98 -5.11 -15.11
CA VAL A 177 21.13 -4.18 -15.84
C VAL A 177 20.91 -4.69 -17.26
N SER A 178 19.69 -5.10 -17.58
CA SER A 178 19.17 -5.05 -18.96
C SER A 178 17.82 -4.32 -18.95
N TYR A 179 17.79 -3.20 -19.67
CA TYR A 179 16.66 -2.28 -19.71
C TYR A 179 15.48 -2.88 -20.46
N VAL A 180 14.36 -3.14 -19.78
CA VAL A 180 13.09 -3.35 -20.47
C VAL A 180 12.54 -1.99 -20.89
N LYS A 181 12.59 -1.70 -22.19
CA LYS A 181 11.97 -0.51 -22.78
C LYS A 181 10.48 -0.47 -22.40
N LYS A 182 10.01 0.71 -21.96
CA LYS A 182 8.59 1.02 -21.77
C LYS A 182 7.79 0.58 -23.01
N LYS A 183 7.02 -0.51 -22.91
CA LYS A 183 5.83 -0.65 -23.75
C LYS A 183 4.79 0.28 -23.13
N LYS A 184 4.24 1.19 -23.94
CA LYS A 184 3.01 1.91 -23.56
C LYS A 184 1.96 0.85 -23.22
N LEU A 185 1.73 0.65 -21.93
CA LEU A 185 0.53 -0.03 -21.45
C LEU A 185 -0.55 1.04 -21.45
N ASP A 186 -1.53 0.88 -22.34
CA ASP A 186 -2.73 1.70 -22.34
C ASP A 186 -3.41 1.59 -20.99
N ALA A 187 -3.87 2.72 -20.47
CA ALA A 187 -4.39 2.91 -19.11
C ALA A 187 -5.76 2.26 -18.86
N THR A 188 -6.10 1.19 -19.60
CA THR A 188 -7.43 0.56 -19.56
C THR A 188 -7.41 -0.88 -19.06
N THR A 189 -6.23 -1.43 -18.73
CA THR A 189 -6.11 -2.76 -18.12
C THR A 189 -5.34 -2.68 -16.81
N ILE A 190 -5.92 -1.97 -15.84
CA ILE A 190 -5.66 -2.23 -14.43
C ILE A 190 -7.04 -2.41 -13.80
N ILE A 191 -7.55 -3.63 -13.90
CA ILE A 191 -8.64 -4.07 -13.03
C ILE A 191 -7.95 -4.59 -11.77
N CYS A 192 -7.85 -3.70 -10.78
CA CYS A 192 -7.84 -3.88 -9.33
C CYS A 192 -7.75 -2.46 -8.78
#